data_AF-A0AAE4T5W4-F1
#
_entry.id   AF-A0AAE4T5W4-F1
#
_cell.length_a   1.000
_cell.length_b   1.000
_cell.length_c   1.000
_cell.angle_alpha   90.00
_cell.angle_beta   90.00
_cell.angle_gamma   90.00
#
_symmetry.space_group_name_H-M   'P 1'
#
loop_
_entity.id
_entity.type
_entity.pdbx_description
1 polymer ?
#
loop_
_entity_poly.entity_id
_entity_poly.type
_entity_poly.pdbx_seq_one_letter_code
_entity_poly.pdbx_strand_id
1 'polypeptide(L)'
;MFQEALDIYLNQKSRLFLNAGIKPMAEGGQKCTNDGSAFDCNVDGVTITVPGTQGPIFPTLTPPPSPGGGDCSAFSNCNGGGGSSSEPPEEDLCGRAKRALSADNVTKAVQSLKDRMKDLNKKTNNEQLHIIRKDGNTNIVEGGENHVPFSPDIYTKGSVHDHNKLGQPMFPPHDINSFINTVRVQNYPPDPLNPRDKSGEAFLGIVTPDYNYFMIFNGTKDDIPPFWGEGVVNQYQEEFALQVDRYKIYNGPVPDNVLQQIFFEYLDKMGLKGKISLIKQINGNNYPITQNPDGTIDNNTTNPCNN
;
A
#
# COMPACT_ATOMS: atom_id res chain seq x y z
N MET A 1 -31.96 16.37 26.12
CA MET A 1 -31.61 16.23 24.69
C MET A 1 -30.25 15.58 24.44
N PHE A 2 -29.14 15.97 25.09
CA PHE A 2 -27.84 15.30 24.87
C PHE A 2 -27.74 13.89 25.51
N GLN A 3 -28.36 13.70 26.69
CA GLN A 3 -28.34 12.43 27.40
C GLN A 3 -29.13 11.32 26.69
N GLU A 4 -30.28 11.65 26.10
CA GLU A 4 -31.07 10.70 25.30
C GLU A 4 -30.33 10.25 24.03
N ALA A 5 -29.62 11.16 23.36
CA ALA A 5 -28.83 10.80 22.18
C ALA A 5 -27.65 9.89 22.54
N LEU A 6 -27.03 10.11 23.71
CA LEU A 6 -25.95 9.26 24.23
C LEU A 6 -26.46 7.87 24.64
N ASP A 7 -27.64 7.79 25.28
CA ASP A 7 -28.26 6.52 25.67
C ASP A 7 -28.74 5.71 24.45
N ILE A 8 -29.18 6.36 23.38
CA ILE A 8 -29.52 5.68 22.11
C ILE A 8 -28.26 5.14 21.43
N TYR A 9 -27.16 5.92 21.41
CA TYR A 9 -25.89 5.49 20.83
C TYR A 9 -25.27 4.30 21.60
N LEU A 10 -25.33 4.33 22.94
CA LEU A 10 -24.82 3.24 23.78
C LEU A 10 -25.69 1.97 23.66
N ASN A 11 -27.02 2.10 23.58
CA ASN A 11 -27.91 0.95 23.42
C ASN A 11 -27.85 0.29 22.02
N GLN A 12 -27.45 1.03 20.98
CA GLN A 12 -27.24 0.46 19.64
C GLN A 12 -25.98 -0.41 19.56
N LYS A 13 -24.97 -0.18 20.41
CA LYS A 13 -23.73 -0.98 20.42
C LYS A 13 -23.91 -2.40 20.98
N SER A 14 -24.99 -2.63 21.73
CA SER A 14 -25.29 -3.90 22.41
C SER A 14 -26.21 -4.86 21.65
N ARG A 15 -26.53 -4.60 20.37
CA ARG A 15 -27.35 -5.52 19.55
C ARG A 15 -26.76 -5.75 18.16
N LEU A 16 -25.53 -6.24 18.10
CA LEU A 16 -25.07 -7.05 16.97
C LEU A 16 -25.25 -8.52 17.36
N PHE A 17 -26.44 -9.06 17.07
CA PHE A 17 -26.66 -10.49 17.09
C PHE A 17 -25.90 -11.11 15.91
N LEU A 18 -24.70 -11.61 16.19
CA LEU A 18 -24.00 -12.53 15.30
C LEU A 18 -24.71 -13.89 15.33
N ASN A 19 -25.69 -14.08 14.45
CA ASN A 19 -26.24 -15.40 14.11
C ASN A 19 -25.27 -16.18 13.18
N ALA A 20 -23.98 -16.18 13.49
CA ALA A 20 -23.00 -17.04 12.85
C ALA A 20 -22.34 -17.88 13.94
N GLY A 21 -22.85 -19.10 14.12
CA GLY A 21 -22.33 -20.04 15.09
C GLY A 21 -20.87 -20.39 14.82
N ILE A 22 -19.96 -19.86 15.63
CA ILE A 22 -18.58 -20.32 15.69
C ILE A 22 -18.59 -21.63 16.49
N LYS A 23 -18.36 -22.76 15.82
CA LYS A 23 -17.96 -24.00 16.49
C LYS A 23 -16.46 -23.89 16.82
N PRO A 24 -16.04 -23.92 18.09
CA PRO A 24 -14.63 -24.05 18.40
C PRO A 24 -14.16 -25.48 18.05
N MET A 25 -13.14 -25.59 17.20
CA MET A 25 -12.37 -26.83 17.04
C MET A 25 -11.26 -26.86 18.09
N ALA A 26 -11.55 -27.44 19.25
CA ALA A 26 -10.54 -28.00 20.13
C ALA A 26 -11.20 -29.10 20.97
N GLU A 27 -10.83 -30.35 20.71
CA GLU A 27 -11.15 -31.49 21.56
C GLU A 27 -10.40 -31.31 22.89
N GLY A 28 -11.05 -30.66 23.86
CA GLY A 28 -10.40 -30.33 25.13
C GLY A 28 -11.35 -29.66 26.12
N GLY A 29 -12.39 -30.39 26.55
CA GLY A 29 -12.98 -30.29 27.90
C GLY A 29 -13.40 -28.94 28.50
N GLN A 30 -13.59 -27.85 27.75
CA GLN A 30 -14.05 -26.58 28.32
C GLN A 30 -15.59 -26.54 28.44
N LYS A 31 -16.08 -26.45 29.69
CA LYS A 31 -17.51 -26.22 30.00
C LYS A 31 -17.77 -24.72 30.08
N CYS A 32 -18.29 -24.13 29.02
CA CYS A 32 -18.91 -22.80 29.11
C CYS A 32 -20.36 -22.95 29.56
N THR A 33 -20.81 -22.13 30.51
CA THR A 33 -22.20 -22.06 30.95
C THR A 33 -22.82 -20.73 30.53
N ASN A 34 -24.10 -20.77 30.13
CA ASN A 34 -24.87 -19.60 29.70
C ASN A 34 -26.09 -19.47 30.62
N ASP A 35 -26.15 -18.37 31.39
CA ASP A 35 -27.24 -18.06 32.32
C ASP A 35 -28.27 -17.07 31.75
N GLY A 36 -28.23 -16.84 30.44
CA GLY A 36 -29.16 -15.97 29.73
C GLY A 36 -28.74 -14.50 29.69
N SER A 37 -27.57 -14.14 30.24
CA SER A 37 -27.05 -12.77 30.19
C SER A 37 -25.66 -12.65 29.53
N ALA A 38 -24.80 -13.67 29.63
CA ALA A 38 -23.54 -13.76 28.92
C ALA A 38 -23.01 -15.21 28.85
N PHE A 39 -22.11 -15.48 27.91
CA PHE A 39 -21.30 -16.71 27.93
C PHE A 39 -20.08 -16.46 28.82
N ASP A 40 -20.00 -17.21 29.93
CA ASP A 40 -18.79 -17.22 30.78
C ASP A 40 -17.99 -18.49 30.48
N CYS A 41 -16.81 -18.29 29.90
CA CYS A 41 -15.86 -19.37 29.63
C CYS A 41 -14.64 -19.12 30.52
N ASN A 42 -14.57 -19.87 31.62
CA ASN A 42 -13.46 -19.77 32.57
C ASN A 42 -12.19 -20.33 31.89
N VAL A 43 -11.25 -19.46 31.56
CA VAL A 43 -9.94 -19.84 31.01
C VAL A 43 -8.97 -19.95 32.19
N ASP A 44 -8.52 -21.17 32.50
CA ASP A 44 -7.50 -21.37 33.52
C ASP A 44 -6.22 -20.59 33.17
N GLY A 45 -5.68 -19.87 34.16
CA GLY A 45 -4.52 -19.01 34.00
C GLY A 45 -3.31 -19.76 33.42
N VAL A 46 -2.72 -19.21 32.36
CA VAL A 46 -1.51 -19.76 31.74
C VAL A 46 -0.28 -19.36 32.55
N THR A 47 0.36 -20.32 33.21
CA THR A 47 1.65 -20.12 33.89
C THR A 47 2.77 -20.05 32.85
N ILE A 48 3.29 -18.85 32.57
CA ILE A 48 4.47 -18.67 31.71
C ILE A 48 5.72 -18.99 32.55
N THR A 49 6.40 -20.08 32.22
CA THR A 49 7.72 -20.42 32.81
C THR A 49 8.80 -19.87 31.88
N VAL A 50 9.55 -18.86 32.33
CA VAL A 50 10.67 -18.29 31.58
C VAL A 50 11.92 -19.15 31.82
N PRO A 51 12.52 -19.80 30.81
CA PRO A 51 13.77 -20.54 30.99
C PRO A 51 14.93 -19.57 31.26
N GLY A 52 15.67 -19.79 32.34
CA GLY A 52 16.80 -18.96 32.76
C GLY A 52 17.94 -18.95 31.75
N THR A 53 18.53 -17.77 31.55
CA THR A 53 19.72 -17.53 30.72
C THR A 53 20.95 -18.23 31.31
N GLN A 54 21.42 -19.29 30.67
CA GLN A 54 22.80 -19.77 30.78
C GLN A 54 23.54 -19.41 29.49
N GLY A 55 24.57 -18.56 29.62
CA GLY A 55 25.40 -18.11 28.50
C GLY A 55 26.20 -19.24 27.86
N PRO A 56 26.65 -19.08 26.60
CA PRO A 56 27.29 -20.15 25.86
C PRO A 56 28.74 -20.36 26.32
N ILE A 57 29.04 -21.61 26.69
CA ILE A 57 30.41 -22.13 26.82
C ILE A 57 30.89 -22.44 25.40
N PHE A 58 31.95 -21.77 24.93
CA PHE A 58 32.62 -22.06 23.66
C PHE A 58 33.58 -23.25 23.82
N PRO A 59 33.52 -24.27 22.95
CA PRO A 59 34.67 -25.07 22.60
C PRO A 59 35.30 -24.54 21.31
N THR A 60 36.57 -24.14 21.39
CA THR A 60 37.42 -23.79 20.24
C THR A 60 37.64 -24.99 19.34
N LEU A 61 37.25 -24.89 18.07
CA LEU A 61 37.68 -25.81 17.02
C LEU A 61 38.31 -24.99 15.88
N THR A 62 39.58 -25.27 15.63
CA THR A 62 40.40 -24.77 14.52
C THR A 62 39.85 -25.22 13.16
N PRO A 63 39.87 -24.37 12.12
CA PRO A 63 39.33 -24.73 10.80
C PRO A 63 40.35 -25.53 9.96
N PRO A 64 39.94 -26.61 9.27
CA PRO A 64 40.66 -27.14 8.11
C PRO A 64 40.28 -26.37 6.82
N PRO A 65 41.12 -26.43 5.77
CA PRO A 65 41.11 -25.48 4.67
C PRO A 65 39.95 -25.69 3.69
N SER A 66 39.49 -24.57 3.11
CA SER A 66 38.55 -24.53 1.98
C SER A 66 39.02 -25.36 0.79
N PRO A 67 38.05 -25.96 0.08
CA PRO A 67 38.07 -25.85 -1.37
C PRO A 67 36.68 -25.59 -1.97
N GLY A 68 36.66 -24.71 -2.97
CA GLY A 68 35.79 -24.89 -4.14
C GLY A 68 34.50 -24.07 -4.15
N GLY A 69 34.41 -23.19 -5.15
CA GLY A 69 33.22 -22.40 -5.45
C GLY A 69 32.07 -23.23 -6.03
N GLY A 70 30.90 -22.61 -6.05
CA GLY A 70 29.71 -23.09 -6.74
C GLY A 70 28.75 -21.94 -6.98
N ASP A 71 28.53 -21.62 -8.25
CA ASP A 71 27.46 -20.76 -8.74
C ASP A 71 26.08 -21.27 -8.24
N CYS A 72 25.34 -20.49 -7.46
CA CYS A 72 23.89 -20.69 -7.25
C CYS A 72 23.20 -19.68 -8.19
N SER A 73 22.85 -20.12 -9.41
CA SER A 73 22.12 -19.34 -10.41
C SER A 73 20.63 -19.22 -10.05
N ALA A 74 19.99 -18.17 -10.57
CA ALA A 74 18.64 -17.75 -10.23
C ALA A 74 17.63 -18.91 -10.31
N PHE A 75 16.91 -19.12 -9.20
CA PHE A 75 15.85 -20.11 -8.99
C PHE A 75 16.29 -21.56 -8.72
N SER A 76 16.90 -21.82 -7.56
CA SER A 76 16.81 -23.11 -6.87
C SER A 76 17.08 -22.96 -5.36
N ASN A 77 16.26 -23.63 -4.54
CA ASN A 77 16.29 -23.60 -3.09
C ASN A 77 17.62 -24.15 -2.52
N CYS A 78 18.59 -23.27 -2.31
CA CYS A 78 19.83 -23.54 -1.57
C CYS A 78 19.47 -23.57 -0.05
N ASN A 79 19.11 -24.74 0.51
CA ASN A 79 18.79 -24.95 1.92
C ASN A 79 20.06 -25.34 2.72
N GLY A 80 20.45 -24.52 3.70
CA GLY A 80 21.40 -24.92 4.75
C GLY A 80 22.50 -23.90 5.04
N GLY A 81 22.45 -23.28 6.22
CA GLY A 81 23.56 -22.52 6.78
C GLY A 81 23.09 -21.31 7.57
N GLY A 82 23.24 -21.36 8.89
CA GLY A 82 22.92 -20.25 9.79
C GLY A 82 23.66 -18.98 9.38
N GLY A 83 22.92 -18.03 8.84
CA GLY A 83 23.38 -16.67 8.57
C GLY A 83 22.59 -15.74 9.46
N SER A 84 23.30 -14.91 10.22
CA SER A 84 22.79 -13.63 10.71
C SER A 84 21.86 -13.07 9.65
N SER A 85 20.59 -12.83 9.98
CA SER A 85 19.65 -12.14 9.10
C SER A 85 20.12 -10.71 8.96
N SER A 86 21.14 -10.49 8.12
CA SER A 86 21.42 -9.18 7.56
C SER A 86 20.14 -8.82 6.83
N GLU A 87 19.42 -7.82 7.33
CA GLU A 87 18.33 -7.24 6.55
C GLU A 87 18.86 -6.97 5.15
N PRO A 88 18.08 -7.29 4.09
CA PRO A 88 18.51 -6.97 2.74
C PRO A 88 18.84 -5.47 2.69
N PRO A 89 19.92 -5.09 2.00
CA PRO A 89 20.35 -3.70 1.93
C PRO A 89 19.18 -2.82 1.50
N GLU A 90 19.08 -1.64 2.12
CA GLU A 90 18.05 -0.66 1.79
C GLU A 90 18.16 -0.31 0.30
N GLU A 91 17.15 -0.71 -0.45
CA GLU A 91 17.14 -0.48 -1.89
C GLU A 91 16.77 0.96 -2.20
N ASP A 92 17.44 1.53 -3.20
CA ASP A 92 17.06 2.85 -3.72
C ASP A 92 15.66 2.82 -4.35
N LEU A 93 15.12 4.03 -4.59
CA LEU A 93 13.80 4.20 -5.18
C LEU A 93 13.66 3.46 -6.52
N CYS A 94 14.72 3.42 -7.33
CA CYS A 94 14.69 2.81 -8.65
C CYS A 94 14.63 1.29 -8.59
N GLY A 95 15.38 0.65 -7.69
CA GLY A 95 15.31 -0.78 -7.43
C GLY A 95 13.93 -1.20 -6.93
N ARG A 96 13.33 -0.39 -6.04
CA ARG A 96 11.98 -0.61 -5.51
C ARG A 96 10.91 -0.44 -6.58
N ALA A 97 10.96 0.65 -7.34
CA ALA A 97 10.06 0.90 -8.46
C ALA A 97 10.17 -0.21 -9.50
N LYS A 98 11.38 -0.62 -9.86
CA LYS A 98 11.60 -1.70 -10.82
C LYS A 98 10.96 -2.99 -10.33
N ARG A 99 11.25 -3.46 -9.12
CA ARG A 99 10.67 -4.70 -8.58
C ARG A 99 9.15 -4.65 -8.52
N ALA A 100 8.59 -3.56 -7.99
CA ALA A 100 7.15 -3.44 -7.80
C ALA A 100 6.43 -3.40 -9.16
N LEU A 101 6.92 -2.58 -10.08
CA LEU A 101 6.22 -2.24 -11.31
C LEU A 101 6.52 -3.21 -12.47
N SER A 102 7.60 -3.98 -12.40
CA SER A 102 7.90 -5.03 -13.38
C SER A 102 7.28 -6.39 -13.02
N ALA A 103 6.54 -6.48 -11.92
CA ALA A 103 5.87 -7.73 -11.55
C ALA A 103 4.79 -8.09 -12.58
N ASP A 104 4.68 -9.38 -12.90
CA ASP A 104 3.74 -9.88 -13.93
C ASP A 104 2.30 -9.47 -13.67
N ASN A 105 1.85 -9.53 -12.41
CA ASN A 105 0.49 -9.16 -12.02
C ASN A 105 0.25 -7.65 -12.17
N VAL A 106 1.22 -6.81 -11.82
CA VAL A 106 1.14 -5.34 -12.03
C VAL A 106 1.12 -5.02 -13.52
N THR A 107 1.99 -5.65 -14.31
CA THR A 107 2.04 -5.44 -15.75
C THR A 107 0.73 -5.85 -16.43
N LYS A 108 0.15 -6.98 -16.03
CA LYS A 108 -1.17 -7.44 -16.50
C LYS A 108 -2.30 -6.50 -16.10
N ALA A 109 -2.30 -5.98 -14.86
CA ALA A 109 -3.29 -5.01 -14.40
C ALA A 109 -3.21 -3.71 -15.21
N VAL A 110 -2.01 -3.17 -15.40
CA VAL A 110 -1.77 -1.97 -16.23
C VAL A 110 -2.24 -2.20 -17.67
N GLN A 111 -1.90 -3.34 -18.27
CA GLN A 111 -2.32 -3.65 -19.63
C GLN A 111 -3.83 -3.80 -19.73
N SER A 112 -4.47 -4.48 -18.77
CA SER A 112 -5.92 -4.64 -18.72
C SER A 112 -6.65 -3.31 -18.65
N LEU A 113 -6.16 -2.36 -17.85
CA LEU A 113 -6.72 -1.00 -17.78
C LEU A 113 -6.51 -0.22 -19.08
N LYS A 114 -5.34 -0.34 -19.71
CA LYS A 114 -5.08 0.26 -21.04
C LYS A 114 -5.99 -0.29 -22.12
N ASP A 115 -6.22 -1.60 -22.14
CA ASP A 115 -7.10 -2.25 -23.11
C ASP A 115 -8.55 -1.83 -22.89
N ARG A 116 -9.00 -1.77 -21.63
CA ARG A 116 -10.33 -1.25 -21.26
C ARG A 116 -10.54 0.18 -21.75
N MET A 117 -9.57 1.08 -21.56
CA MET A 117 -9.68 2.46 -22.03
C MET A 117 -9.77 2.59 -23.56
N LYS A 118 -9.27 1.59 -24.31
CA LYS A 118 -9.34 1.51 -25.77
C LYS A 118 -10.58 0.79 -26.29
N ASP A 119 -11.31 0.08 -25.43
CA ASP A 119 -12.51 -0.66 -25.84
C ASP A 119 -13.63 0.30 -26.24
N LEU A 120 -13.93 0.32 -27.54
CA LEU A 120 -15.01 1.13 -28.13
C LEU A 120 -16.41 0.65 -27.71
N ASN A 121 -16.52 -0.57 -27.18
CA ASN A 121 -17.78 -1.16 -26.74
C ASN A 121 -17.99 -1.04 -25.22
N LYS A 122 -17.12 -0.33 -24.50
CA LYS A 122 -17.27 -0.17 -23.05
C LYS A 122 -18.60 0.52 -22.73
N LYS A 123 -19.32 -0.05 -21.76
CA LYS A 123 -20.66 0.42 -21.40
C LYS A 123 -20.65 1.72 -20.59
N THR A 124 -19.54 1.99 -19.89
CA THR A 124 -19.40 3.15 -19.01
C THR A 124 -18.00 3.76 -19.16
N ASN A 125 -17.89 5.03 -18.75
CA ASN A 125 -16.60 5.72 -18.58
C ASN A 125 -16.06 5.59 -17.15
N ASN A 126 -16.64 4.68 -16.36
CA ASN A 126 -16.26 4.48 -14.98
C ASN A 126 -14.83 3.96 -14.89
N GLU A 127 -14.14 4.45 -13.87
CA GLU A 127 -12.82 3.98 -13.50
C GLU A 127 -12.93 2.58 -12.87
N GLN A 128 -11.83 1.84 -12.97
CA GLN A 128 -11.70 0.50 -12.45
C GLN A 128 -10.42 0.41 -11.62
N LEU A 129 -10.55 -0.12 -10.40
CA LEU A 129 -9.45 -0.35 -9.49
C LEU A 129 -9.02 -1.81 -9.54
N HIS A 130 -7.74 -2.04 -9.78
CA HIS A 130 -7.09 -3.34 -9.68
C HIS A 130 -6.27 -3.36 -8.40
N ILE A 131 -6.67 -4.19 -7.45
CA ILE A 131 -5.98 -4.37 -6.16
C ILE A 131 -5.04 -5.57 -6.31
N ILE A 132 -3.74 -5.32 -6.21
CA ILE A 132 -2.71 -6.33 -6.29
C ILE A 132 -2.47 -6.89 -4.89
N ARG A 133 -2.69 -8.20 -4.72
CA ARG A 133 -2.52 -8.90 -3.45
C ARG A 133 -1.09 -9.44 -3.29
N LYS A 134 -0.71 -9.68 -2.04
CA LYS A 134 0.59 -10.29 -1.67
C LYS A 134 0.77 -11.71 -2.20
N ASP A 135 -0.31 -12.46 -2.37
CA ASP A 135 -0.32 -13.83 -2.95
C ASP A 135 -0.16 -13.85 -4.48
N GLY A 136 -0.08 -12.67 -5.11
CA GLY A 136 0.04 -12.52 -6.56
C GLY A 136 -1.29 -12.32 -7.28
N ASN A 137 -2.43 -12.58 -6.64
CA ASN A 137 -3.75 -12.40 -7.24
C ASN A 137 -4.11 -10.92 -7.42
N THR A 138 -5.07 -10.64 -8.31
CA THR A 138 -5.60 -9.29 -8.54
C THR A 138 -7.12 -9.29 -8.39
N ASN A 139 -7.63 -8.41 -7.52
CA ASN A 139 -9.06 -8.17 -7.38
C ASN A 139 -9.45 -6.95 -8.18
N ILE A 140 -10.56 -7.01 -8.91
CA ILE A 140 -11.07 -5.91 -9.72
C ILE A 140 -12.30 -5.32 -9.05
N VAL A 141 -12.31 -4.00 -8.91
CA VAL A 141 -13.42 -3.22 -8.34
C VAL A 141 -13.85 -2.18 -9.37
N GLU A 142 -15.13 -2.22 -9.75
CA GLU A 142 -15.72 -1.17 -10.60
C GLU A 142 -16.05 0.05 -9.75
N GLY A 143 -15.61 1.22 -10.20
CA GLY A 143 -15.91 2.50 -9.59
C GLY A 143 -17.06 3.24 -10.26
N GLY A 144 -17.15 4.52 -9.93
CA GLY A 144 -17.94 5.52 -10.64
C GLY A 144 -17.10 6.27 -11.66
N GLU A 145 -17.67 7.35 -12.19
CA GLU A 145 -16.92 8.29 -13.02
C GLU A 145 -15.97 9.11 -12.15
N ASN A 146 -14.67 9.10 -12.48
CA ASN A 146 -13.61 9.83 -11.75
C ASN A 146 -13.49 9.44 -10.26
N HIS A 147 -13.90 8.23 -9.90
CA HIS A 147 -13.85 7.75 -8.52
C HIS A 147 -13.86 6.23 -8.46
N VAL A 148 -12.95 5.66 -7.67
CA VAL A 148 -12.98 4.25 -7.29
C VAL A 148 -12.99 4.11 -5.76
N PRO A 149 -13.77 3.17 -5.20
CA PRO A 149 -13.72 2.91 -3.77
C PRO A 149 -12.48 2.10 -3.42
N PHE A 150 -11.58 2.70 -2.63
CA PHE A 150 -10.43 2.02 -2.07
C PHE A 150 -10.80 1.35 -0.74
N SER A 151 -10.47 0.08 -0.60
CA SER A 151 -10.64 -0.67 0.66
C SER A 151 -9.42 -1.57 0.89
N PRO A 152 -8.24 -0.97 1.17
CA PRO A 152 -7.04 -1.77 1.36
C PRO A 152 -7.17 -2.64 2.62
N ASP A 153 -6.73 -3.88 2.48
CA ASP A 153 -6.62 -4.84 3.58
C ASP A 153 -5.17 -5.24 3.82
N ILE A 154 -4.93 -6.05 4.86
CA ILE A 154 -3.60 -6.52 5.23
C ILE A 154 -2.92 -7.42 4.16
N TYR A 155 -3.69 -7.87 3.16
CA TYR A 155 -3.23 -8.69 2.05
C TYR A 155 -2.96 -7.87 0.78
N THR A 156 -3.22 -6.57 0.82
CA THR A 156 -2.97 -5.65 -0.27
C THR A 156 -1.48 -5.32 -0.33
N LYS A 157 -0.87 -5.50 -1.52
CA LYS A 157 0.51 -5.11 -1.80
C LYS A 157 0.57 -3.72 -2.43
N GLY A 158 -0.41 -3.40 -3.26
CA GLY A 158 -0.57 -2.11 -3.94
C GLY A 158 -1.78 -2.15 -4.85
N SER A 159 -2.06 -1.05 -5.52
CA SER A 159 -3.21 -0.96 -6.42
C SER A 159 -2.88 -0.12 -7.65
N VAL A 160 -3.65 -0.30 -8.72
CA VAL A 160 -3.64 0.57 -9.89
C VAL A 160 -5.07 0.85 -10.34
N HIS A 161 -5.39 2.08 -10.73
CA HIS A 161 -6.67 2.44 -11.34
C HIS A 161 -6.45 3.28 -12.60
N ASP A 162 -7.46 3.33 -13.48
CA ASP A 162 -7.38 4.14 -14.69
C ASP A 162 -7.95 5.54 -14.49
N HIS A 163 -7.29 6.53 -15.08
CA HIS A 163 -7.89 7.84 -15.34
C HIS A 163 -8.10 7.95 -16.86
N ASN A 164 -9.35 8.17 -17.26
CA ASN A 164 -9.69 8.36 -18.67
C ASN A 164 -9.15 9.71 -19.21
N LYS A 165 -9.30 9.98 -20.52
CA LYS A 165 -8.82 11.23 -21.15
C LYS A 165 -9.44 12.53 -20.60
N LEU A 166 -10.56 12.45 -19.89
CA LEU A 166 -11.22 13.58 -19.23
C LEU A 166 -10.69 13.79 -17.80
N GLY A 167 -10.20 12.72 -17.18
CA GLY A 167 -9.52 12.74 -15.89
C GLY A 167 -8.17 13.42 -15.96
N GLN A 168 -7.74 13.97 -14.82
CA GLN A 168 -6.42 14.57 -14.69
C GLN A 168 -5.42 13.45 -14.40
N PRO A 169 -4.31 13.31 -15.12
CA PRO A 169 -3.37 12.21 -14.95
C PRO A 169 -2.47 12.43 -13.72
N MET A 170 -3.05 12.64 -12.54
CA MET A 170 -2.33 12.88 -11.29
C MET A 170 -3.19 12.48 -10.10
N PHE A 171 -2.57 12.10 -8.98
CA PHE A 171 -3.24 11.63 -7.77
C PHE A 171 -3.88 12.80 -7.00
N PRO A 172 -5.21 12.91 -6.95
CA PRO A 172 -5.87 13.85 -6.07
C PRO A 172 -5.77 13.42 -4.58
N PRO A 173 -6.14 14.29 -3.64
CA PRO A 173 -6.05 14.00 -2.20
C PRO A 173 -6.77 12.73 -1.73
N HIS A 174 -7.88 12.33 -2.34
CA HIS A 174 -8.50 11.04 -2.04
C HIS A 174 -7.61 9.84 -2.39
N ASP A 175 -6.87 9.90 -3.49
CA ASP A 175 -5.95 8.84 -3.91
C ASP A 175 -4.74 8.80 -2.97
N ILE A 176 -4.19 9.97 -2.61
CA ILE A 176 -3.08 10.07 -1.64
C ILE A 176 -3.51 9.48 -0.29
N ASN A 177 -4.69 9.84 0.22
CA ASN A 177 -5.22 9.28 1.46
C ASN A 177 -5.41 7.76 1.37
N SER A 178 -5.96 7.27 0.25
CA SER A 178 -6.16 5.83 0.02
C SER A 178 -4.84 5.07 -0.03
N PHE A 179 -3.82 5.65 -0.65
CA PHE A 179 -2.48 5.11 -0.67
C PHE A 179 -1.89 5.04 0.75
N ILE A 180 -2.00 6.11 1.55
CA ILE A 180 -1.51 6.12 2.93
C ILE A 180 -2.25 5.11 3.81
N ASN A 181 -3.56 4.92 3.60
CA ASN A 181 -4.30 3.87 4.30
C ASN A 181 -3.80 2.46 3.90
N THR A 182 -3.41 2.25 2.64
CA THR A 182 -2.74 1.01 2.20
C THR A 182 -1.41 0.82 2.91
N VAL A 183 -0.55 1.84 2.93
CA VAL A 183 0.76 1.82 3.61
C VAL A 183 0.61 1.47 5.09
N ARG A 184 -0.44 1.97 5.75
CA ARG A 184 -0.72 1.77 7.17
C ARG A 184 -1.08 0.30 7.50
N VAL A 185 -1.91 -0.33 6.67
CA VAL A 185 -2.34 -1.73 6.90
C VAL A 185 -1.33 -2.74 6.36
N GLN A 186 -0.46 -2.33 5.44
CA GLN A 186 0.63 -3.17 4.95
C GLN A 186 1.60 -3.50 6.09
N ASN A 187 2.17 -4.72 6.04
CA ASN A 187 3.03 -5.26 7.09
C ASN A 187 2.36 -5.30 8.48
N TYR A 188 1.06 -5.65 8.58
CA TYR A 188 0.42 -5.95 9.86
C TYR A 188 -0.57 -7.14 9.76
N PRO A 189 -0.29 -8.29 10.42
CA PRO A 189 1.01 -8.64 10.99
C PRO A 189 2.09 -8.76 9.89
N PRO A 190 3.38 -8.65 10.24
CA PRO A 190 4.45 -8.95 9.30
C PRO A 190 4.32 -10.34 8.69
N ASP A 191 4.54 -10.46 7.39
CA ASP A 191 4.55 -11.76 6.72
C ASP A 191 5.79 -12.56 7.18
N PRO A 192 5.61 -13.68 7.90
CA PRO A 192 6.74 -14.48 8.38
C PRO A 192 7.52 -15.14 7.25
N LEU A 193 6.95 -15.24 6.04
CA LEU A 193 7.57 -15.84 4.86
C LEU A 193 8.19 -14.80 3.92
N ASN A 194 7.95 -13.51 4.15
CA ASN A 194 8.50 -12.43 3.36
C ASN A 194 9.10 -11.33 4.25
N PRO A 195 10.39 -11.40 4.59
CA PRO A 195 11.06 -10.40 5.43
C PRO A 195 11.14 -9.01 4.77
N ARG A 196 10.76 -8.89 3.50
CA ARG A 196 10.66 -7.63 2.77
C ARG A 196 9.25 -7.04 2.76
N ASP A 197 8.25 -7.74 3.31
CA ASP A 197 6.90 -7.18 3.48
C ASP A 197 6.96 -6.05 4.52
N LYS A 198 7.34 -4.86 4.06
CA LYS A 198 7.44 -3.64 4.83
C LYS A 198 6.46 -2.63 4.24
N SER A 199 6.04 -1.63 5.02
CA SER A 199 5.18 -0.54 4.54
C SER A 199 5.78 0.19 3.33
N GLY A 200 7.10 0.13 3.14
CA GLY A 200 7.79 0.63 1.94
C GLY A 200 7.49 -0.13 0.65
N GLU A 201 6.94 -1.34 0.67
CA GLU A 201 6.61 -2.05 -0.59
C GLU A 201 5.24 -1.62 -1.16
N ALA A 202 4.55 -0.68 -0.51
CA ALA A 202 3.29 -0.12 -0.98
C ALA A 202 3.49 0.68 -2.27
N PHE A 203 2.58 0.51 -3.22
CA PHE A 203 2.44 1.41 -4.36
C PHE A 203 0.98 1.66 -4.71
N LEU A 204 0.71 2.84 -5.28
CA LEU A 204 -0.56 3.15 -5.94
C LEU A 204 -0.24 3.74 -7.32
N GLY A 205 -0.90 3.24 -8.37
CA GLY A 205 -0.68 3.70 -9.74
C GLY A 205 -1.93 4.26 -10.41
N ILE A 206 -1.75 5.31 -11.22
CA ILE A 206 -2.72 5.78 -12.20
C ILE A 206 -2.26 5.35 -13.58
N VAL A 207 -3.14 4.67 -14.31
CA VAL A 207 -2.93 4.23 -15.68
C VAL A 207 -3.66 5.19 -16.62
N THR A 208 -2.95 5.74 -17.59
CA THR A 208 -3.52 6.60 -18.63
C THR A 208 -3.22 6.00 -20.01
N PRO A 209 -3.81 6.54 -21.09
CA PRO A 209 -3.53 6.05 -22.44
C PRO A 209 -2.04 6.13 -22.84
N ASP A 210 -1.36 7.21 -22.43
CA ASP A 210 -0.03 7.56 -22.98
C ASP A 210 1.12 7.24 -22.01
N TYR A 211 0.89 7.33 -20.71
CA TYR A 211 1.87 7.06 -19.66
C TYR A 211 1.16 6.65 -18.37
N ASN A 212 1.92 6.21 -17.37
CA ASN A 212 1.38 5.90 -16.04
C ASN A 212 2.09 6.74 -14.98
N TYR A 213 1.44 6.96 -13.86
CA TYR A 213 2.08 7.48 -12.65
C TYR A 213 2.01 6.45 -11.54
N PHE A 214 3.03 6.40 -10.69
CA PHE A 214 3.05 5.57 -9.51
C PHE A 214 3.57 6.36 -8.32
N MET A 215 2.86 6.24 -7.19
CA MET A 215 3.37 6.63 -5.87
C MET A 215 4.00 5.42 -5.20
N ILE A 216 5.15 5.64 -4.57
CA ILE A 216 5.86 4.65 -3.76
C ILE A 216 6.22 5.28 -2.42
N PHE A 217 5.98 4.56 -1.32
CA PHE A 217 6.18 5.10 0.02
C PHE A 217 7.63 4.97 0.47
N ASN A 218 8.34 6.08 0.63
CA ASN A 218 9.75 6.12 1.05
C ASN A 218 9.96 6.39 2.54
N GLY A 219 8.88 6.44 3.34
CA GLY A 219 8.97 6.61 4.78
C GLY A 219 9.03 5.29 5.56
N THR A 220 9.00 5.44 6.87
CA THR A 220 8.81 4.40 7.88
C THR A 220 7.37 4.43 8.41
N LYS A 221 6.98 3.47 9.27
CA LYS A 221 5.65 3.52 9.90
C LYS A 221 5.45 4.76 10.77
N ASP A 222 6.52 5.31 11.35
CA ASP A 222 6.48 6.51 12.17
C ASP A 222 6.28 7.78 11.34
N ASP A 223 6.56 7.72 10.05
CA ASP A 223 6.30 8.81 9.10
C ASP A 223 4.86 8.83 8.59
N ILE A 224 4.04 7.84 8.96
CA ILE A 224 2.64 7.77 8.54
C ILE A 224 1.85 8.75 9.42
N PRO A 225 1.21 9.78 8.84
CA PRO A 225 0.40 10.72 9.60
C PRO A 225 -0.81 10.02 10.23
N PRO A 226 -1.46 10.63 11.23
CA PRO A 226 -2.73 10.14 11.77
C PRO A 226 -3.79 9.94 10.69
N PHE A 227 -4.84 9.15 10.98
CA PHE A 227 -6.00 9.09 10.10
C PHE A 227 -6.61 10.49 9.94
N TRP A 228 -6.73 10.96 8.70
CA TRP A 228 -7.54 12.14 8.43
C TRP A 228 -9.01 11.77 8.47
N GLY A 229 -9.81 12.63 9.10
CA GLY A 229 -11.25 12.55 8.97
C GLY A 229 -11.68 12.88 7.53
N GLU A 230 -12.80 12.30 7.10
CA GLU A 230 -13.36 12.51 5.76
C GLU A 230 -13.47 13.99 5.40
N GLY A 231 -13.90 14.85 6.33
CA GLY A 231 -14.02 16.29 6.10
C GLY A 231 -12.70 16.99 5.74
N VAL A 232 -11.57 16.56 6.29
CA VAL A 232 -10.25 17.14 5.97
C VAL A 232 -9.81 16.72 4.58
N VAL A 233 -10.00 15.44 4.23
CA VAL A 233 -9.64 14.93 2.90
C VAL A 233 -10.53 15.56 1.83
N ASN A 234 -11.83 15.72 2.09
CA ASN A 234 -12.75 16.39 1.18
C ASN A 234 -12.38 17.86 0.97
N GLN A 235 -11.97 18.57 2.04
CA GLN A 235 -11.48 19.94 1.91
C GLN A 235 -10.25 20.00 0.98
N TYR A 236 -9.25 19.15 1.19
CA TYR A 236 -8.08 19.11 0.30
C TYR A 236 -8.47 18.76 -1.12
N GLN A 237 -9.41 17.82 -1.30
CA GLN A 237 -9.92 17.43 -2.61
C GLN A 237 -10.55 18.61 -3.36
N GLU A 238 -11.38 19.40 -2.68
CA GLU A 238 -12.01 20.59 -3.23
C GLU A 238 -10.97 21.66 -3.59
N GLU A 239 -10.04 21.94 -2.68
CA GLU A 239 -8.95 22.90 -2.92
C GLU A 239 -8.09 22.47 -4.11
N PHE A 240 -7.79 21.17 -4.25
CA PHE A 240 -7.03 20.62 -5.36
C PHE A 240 -7.76 20.84 -6.68
N ALA A 241 -9.04 20.49 -6.73
CA ALA A 241 -9.87 20.67 -7.92
C ALA A 241 -9.96 22.15 -8.32
N LEU A 242 -10.19 23.04 -7.36
CA LEU A 242 -10.24 24.50 -7.59
C LEU A 242 -8.91 25.05 -8.10
N GLN A 243 -7.77 24.57 -7.60
CA GLN A 243 -6.46 25.02 -8.05
C GLN A 243 -6.21 24.61 -9.51
N VAL A 244 -6.56 23.38 -9.87
CA VAL A 244 -6.43 22.89 -11.24
C VAL A 244 -7.39 23.61 -12.19
N ASP A 245 -8.64 23.80 -11.79
CA ASP A 245 -9.64 24.47 -12.62
C ASP A 245 -9.31 25.95 -12.82
N ARG A 246 -8.79 26.62 -11.79
CA ARG A 246 -8.27 27.98 -11.90
C ARG A 246 -7.18 28.06 -12.95
N TYR A 247 -6.21 27.14 -12.93
CA TYR A 247 -5.17 27.08 -13.95
C TYR A 247 -5.79 26.91 -15.34
N LYS A 248 -6.77 25.99 -15.49
CA LYS A 248 -7.44 25.76 -16.78
C LYS A 248 -8.10 27.01 -17.34
N ILE A 249 -8.79 27.77 -16.49
CA ILE A 249 -9.52 28.97 -16.89
C ILE A 249 -8.56 30.06 -17.40
N TYR A 250 -7.41 30.25 -16.75
CA TYR A 250 -6.49 31.35 -17.08
C TYR A 250 -5.39 30.98 -18.07
N ASN A 251 -5.01 29.70 -18.17
CA ASN A 251 -3.82 29.25 -18.89
C ASN A 251 -4.09 28.12 -19.92
N GLY A 252 -5.29 27.54 -19.94
CA GLY A 252 -5.63 26.41 -20.83
C GLY A 252 -5.26 25.04 -20.24
N PRO A 253 -5.05 24.00 -21.07
CA PRO A 253 -4.75 22.65 -20.58
C PRO A 253 -3.59 22.64 -19.59
N VAL A 254 -3.79 22.01 -18.42
CA VAL A 254 -2.78 22.03 -17.34
C VAL A 254 -1.58 21.18 -17.75
N PRO A 255 -0.38 21.76 -17.85
CA PRO A 255 0.82 21.02 -18.15
C PRO A 255 1.14 19.98 -17.07
N ASP A 256 1.80 18.91 -17.48
CA ASP A 256 2.16 17.80 -16.62
C ASP A 256 3.05 18.22 -15.43
N ASN A 257 4.02 19.11 -15.67
CA ASN A 257 4.86 19.66 -14.61
C ASN A 257 4.06 20.49 -13.58
N VAL A 258 3.00 21.18 -14.00
CA VAL A 258 2.13 21.91 -13.07
C VAL A 258 1.31 20.95 -12.22
N LEU A 259 0.76 19.87 -12.81
CA LEU A 259 0.07 18.84 -12.03
C LEU A 259 0.99 18.18 -11.00
N GLN A 260 2.24 17.90 -11.37
CA GLN A 260 3.25 17.38 -10.46
C GLN A 260 3.57 18.36 -9.33
N GLN A 261 3.66 19.66 -9.60
CA GLN A 261 3.84 20.69 -8.56
C GLN A 261 2.69 20.69 -7.56
N ILE A 262 1.45 20.69 -8.06
CA ILE A 262 0.26 20.64 -7.22
C ILE A 262 0.27 19.35 -6.39
N PHE A 263 0.59 18.21 -6.99
CA PHE A 263 0.74 16.95 -6.25
C PHE A 263 1.72 17.05 -5.08
N PHE A 264 2.94 17.55 -5.30
CA PHE A 264 3.92 17.72 -4.23
C PHE A 264 3.49 18.76 -3.17
N GLU A 265 2.76 19.81 -3.57
CA GLU A 265 2.15 20.75 -2.62
C GLU A 265 1.17 20.04 -1.69
N TYR A 266 0.31 19.17 -2.20
CA TYR A 266 -0.64 18.42 -1.38
C TYR A 266 0.02 17.34 -0.54
N LEU A 267 1.11 16.72 -1.01
CA LEU A 267 1.94 15.89 -0.14
C LEU A 267 2.45 16.69 1.06
N ASP A 268 2.89 17.93 0.87
CA ASP A 268 3.35 18.78 1.97
C ASP A 268 2.20 19.15 2.93
N LYS A 269 1.04 19.59 2.40
CA LYS A 269 -0.17 19.89 3.20
C LYS A 269 -0.64 18.69 4.02
N MET A 270 -0.50 17.49 3.47
CA MET A 270 -0.84 16.23 4.13
C MET A 270 0.32 15.70 5.00
N GLY A 271 1.42 16.42 5.20
CA GLY A 271 2.51 15.97 6.07
C GLY A 271 3.32 14.78 5.53
N LEU A 272 3.28 14.57 4.21
CA LEU A 272 3.94 13.47 3.49
C LEU A 272 5.15 13.94 2.67
N LYS A 273 5.62 15.17 2.90
CA LYS A 273 6.77 15.75 2.21
C LYS A 273 7.99 14.83 2.29
N GLY A 274 8.50 14.43 1.13
CA GLY A 274 9.65 13.51 1.02
C GLY A 274 9.39 12.07 1.46
N LYS A 275 8.15 11.74 1.85
CA LYS A 275 7.75 10.38 2.28
C LYS A 275 7.10 9.57 1.16
N ILE A 276 6.69 10.22 0.08
CA ILE A 276 6.19 9.60 -1.14
C ILE A 276 7.07 10.03 -2.30
N SER A 277 7.49 9.04 -3.10
CA SER A 277 8.10 9.27 -4.40
C SER A 277 7.08 9.14 -5.52
N LEU A 278 7.25 9.99 -6.53
CA LEU A 278 6.48 9.93 -7.76
C LEU A 278 7.35 9.35 -8.88
N ILE A 279 6.84 8.32 -9.54
CA ILE A 279 7.45 7.72 -10.73
C ILE A 279 6.51 7.94 -11.91
N LYS A 280 7.02 8.52 -12.99
CA LYS A 280 6.36 8.49 -14.29
C LYS A 280 6.83 7.28 -15.06
N GLN A 281 5.93 6.47 -15.58
CA GLN A 281 6.27 5.30 -16.40
C GLN A 281 5.83 5.52 -17.85
N ILE A 282 6.78 5.43 -18.78
CA ILE A 282 6.55 5.58 -20.21
C ILE A 282 7.11 4.34 -20.90
N ASN A 283 6.25 3.61 -21.60
CA ASN A 283 6.63 2.38 -22.33
C ASN A 283 7.40 1.36 -21.45
N GLY A 284 7.01 1.22 -20.18
CA GLY A 284 7.66 0.32 -19.22
C GLY A 284 8.93 0.87 -18.56
N ASN A 285 9.46 2.00 -19.02
CA ASN A 285 10.59 2.68 -18.40
C ASN A 285 10.09 3.59 -17.27
N ASN A 286 10.76 3.52 -16.11
CA ASN A 286 10.41 4.28 -14.91
C ASN A 286 11.29 5.51 -14.79
N TYR A 287 10.70 6.69 -14.64
CA TYR A 287 11.37 7.99 -14.52
C TYR A 287 11.00 8.61 -13.17
N PRO A 288 11.95 8.68 -12.22
CA PRO A 288 11.72 9.37 -10.96
C PRO A 288 11.47 10.86 -11.17
N ILE A 289 10.43 11.38 -10.55
CA ILE A 289 10.08 12.80 -10.58
C ILE A 289 10.44 13.40 -9.22
N THR A 290 11.17 14.50 -9.23
CA THR A 290 11.60 15.18 -7.99
C THR A 290 11.21 16.65 -8.01
N GLN A 291 10.89 17.18 -6.84
CA GLN A 291 10.68 18.61 -6.65
C GLN A 291 11.97 19.24 -6.12
N ASN A 292 12.43 20.27 -6.83
CA ASN A 292 13.56 21.08 -6.41
C ASN A 292 13.20 21.95 -5.19
N PRO A 293 14.18 22.44 -4.42
CA PRO A 293 13.93 23.31 -3.27
C PRO A 293 13.13 24.59 -3.58
N ASP A 294 13.19 25.07 -4.83
CA ASP A 294 12.43 26.23 -5.31
C ASP A 294 11.00 25.90 -5.76
N GLY A 295 10.57 24.65 -5.63
CA GLY A 295 9.24 24.16 -6.01
C GLY A 295 9.12 23.78 -7.49
N THR A 296 10.16 23.95 -8.30
CA THR A 296 10.18 23.47 -9.71
C THR A 296 10.30 21.95 -9.77
N ILE A 297 9.93 21.36 -10.91
CA ILE A 297 9.96 19.90 -11.10
C ILE A 297 11.09 19.50 -12.02
N ASP A 298 11.91 18.57 -11.56
CA ASP A 298 12.79 17.78 -12.40
C ASP A 298 12.06 16.51 -12.84
N ASN A 299 11.74 16.47 -14.13
CA ASN A 299 10.99 15.41 -14.76
C ASN A 299 11.86 14.22 -15.20
N ASN A 300 13.19 14.33 -15.06
CA ASN A 300 14.21 13.33 -15.38
C ASN A 300 13.94 12.45 -16.62
N THR A 301 13.29 12.99 -17.66
CA THR A 301 12.77 12.21 -18.81
C THR A 301 13.87 11.58 -19.66
N THR A 302 15.12 11.96 -19.43
CA THR A 302 16.30 11.47 -20.14
C THR A 302 17.07 10.41 -19.37
N ASN A 303 16.87 10.29 -18.05
CA ASN A 303 17.51 9.25 -17.24
C ASN A 303 16.43 8.41 -16.57
N PRO A 304 15.89 7.39 -17.28
CA PRO A 304 15.09 6.39 -16.59
C PRO A 304 15.94 5.73 -15.51
N CYS A 305 15.29 5.08 -14.55
CA CYS A 305 15.92 4.16 -13.63
C CYS A 305 16.74 3.12 -14.41
N ASN A 306 18.04 3.40 -14.56
CA ASN A 306 19.01 2.51 -15.16
C ASN A 306 19.49 1.55 -14.08
N ASN A 307 19.56 0.27 -14.43
CA ASN A 307 19.98 -0.81 -13.53
C ASN A 307 21.38 -0.62 -13.00
#